data_AF-A0A2G2GHZ9-F1
#
_entry.id   AF-A0A2G2GHZ9-F1
#
_cell.length_a   1.000
_cell.length_b   1.000
_cell.length_c   1.000
_cell.angle_alpha   90.00
_cell.angle_beta   90.00
_cell.angle_gamma   90.00
#
_symmetry.space_group_name_H-M   'P 1'
#
loop_
_entity.id
_entity.type
_entity.pdbx_description
1 polymer ?
#
loop_
_entity_poly.entity_id
_entity_poly.type
_entity_poly.pdbx_seq_one_letter_code
_entity_poly.pdbx_strand_id
1 'polypeptide(L)'
;MMAGVWFLSGFMIYGFVLIYLRDFAPDKVEWIAGSNDGKHFESRLAHVHGNLFALLNLLVGYLLWQLPIAAKAASRISWLALAGMLMPIGILTEVLFGVPPLLVIVGGISIVASMIYLGFAIMNMTNN
;
A
#
# COMPACT_ATOMS: atom_id res chain seq x y z
N MET A 1 -11.10 -3.95 5.23
CA MET A 1 -10.84 -3.53 6.62
C MET A 1 -9.75 -4.37 7.30
N MET A 2 -9.99 -5.65 7.62
CA MET A 2 -9.01 -6.51 8.32
C MET A 2 -7.66 -6.61 7.62
N ALA A 3 -7.65 -6.86 6.31
CA ALA A 3 -6.41 -6.91 5.53
C ALA A 3 -5.61 -5.60 5.65
N GLY A 4 -6.28 -4.45 5.61
CA GLY A 4 -5.65 -3.14 5.82
C GLY A 4 -4.98 -3.04 7.18
N VAL A 5 -5.61 -3.52 8.26
CA VAL A 5 -4.99 -3.56 9.60
C VAL A 5 -3.74 -4.44 9.61
N TRP A 6 -3.84 -5.67 9.10
CA TRP A 6 -2.70 -6.59 9.11
C TRP A 6 -1.52 -6.11 8.25
N PHE A 7 -1.80 -5.60 7.06
CA PHE A 7 -0.76 -5.01 6.22
C PHE A 7 -0.15 -3.77 6.87
N LEU A 8 -0.96 -2.91 7.51
CA LEU A 8 -0.47 -1.71 8.18
C LEU A 8 0.46 -2.09 9.32
N SER A 9 0.08 -3.07 10.15
CA SER A 9 0.95 -3.62 11.20
C SER A 9 2.27 -4.15 10.63
N GLY A 10 2.21 -4.92 9.53
CA GLY A 10 3.41 -5.44 8.88
C GLY A 10 4.35 -4.34 8.36
N PHE A 11 3.82 -3.34 7.65
CA PHE A 11 4.63 -2.25 7.12
C PHE A 11 5.10 -1.26 8.21
N MET A 12 4.41 -1.13 9.34
CA MET A 12 4.90 -0.40 10.51
C MET A 12 6.10 -1.13 11.15
N ILE A 13 5.99 -2.44 11.36
CA ILE A 13 7.12 -3.26 11.85
C ILE A 13 8.31 -3.12 10.91
N TYR A 14 8.08 -3.23 9.60
CA TYR A 14 9.12 -3.04 8.60
C TYR A 14 9.76 -1.64 8.69
N GLY A 15 8.96 -0.59 8.94
CA GLY A 15 9.47 0.76 9.20
C GLY A 15 10.41 0.85 10.39
N PHE A 16 10.06 0.22 11.51
CA PHE A 16 10.94 0.15 12.68
C PHE A 16 12.26 -0.54 12.36
N VAL A 17 12.23 -1.62 11.57
CA VAL A 17 13.44 -2.30 11.09
C VAL A 17 14.30 -1.35 10.24
N LEU A 18 13.71 -0.63 9.29
CA LEU A 18 14.45 0.32 8.45
C LEU A 18 15.06 1.47 9.25
N ILE A 19 14.36 1.98 10.27
CA ILE A 19 14.91 2.99 11.19
C ILE A 19 16.10 2.40 11.97
N TYR A 20 15.95 1.18 12.50
CA TYR A 20 17.03 0.50 13.21
C TYR A 20 18.29 0.39 12.35
N LEU A 21 18.14 -0.09 11.11
CA LEU A 21 19.23 -0.27 10.16
C LEU A 21 19.91 1.05 9.79
N ARG A 22 19.14 2.13 9.58
CA ARG A 22 19.69 3.44 9.23
C ARG A 22 20.39 4.15 10.39
N ASP A 23 19.91 4.02 11.62
CA ASP A 23 20.32 4.90 12.71
C ASP A 23 21.15 4.20 13.80
N PHE A 24 20.94 2.90 13.99
CA PHE A 24 21.42 2.18 15.17
C PHE A 24 22.30 0.96 14.83
N ALA A 25 22.21 0.40 13.64
CA ALA A 25 23.02 -0.75 13.24
C ALA A 25 24.53 -0.43 13.17
N PRO A 26 25.43 -1.40 13.42
CA PRO A 26 26.88 -1.19 13.33
C PRO A 26 27.36 -0.69 11.96
N ASP A 27 26.69 -1.13 10.89
CA ASP A 27 26.94 -0.84 9.47
C ASP A 27 26.09 0.32 8.92
N LYS A 28 25.47 1.13 9.79
CA LYS A 28 24.55 2.21 9.40
C LYS A 28 25.07 3.22 8.38
N VAL A 29 26.39 3.38 8.25
CA VAL A 29 27.01 4.29 7.28
C VAL A 29 26.60 3.92 5.84
N GLU A 30 26.50 2.62 5.54
CA GLU A 30 26.05 2.12 4.23
C GLU A 30 24.55 2.40 4.01
N TRP A 31 23.74 2.21 5.05
CA TRP A 31 22.31 2.54 5.03
C TRP A 31 22.03 4.02 4.82
N ILE A 32 22.83 4.89 5.44
CA ILE A 32 22.76 6.34 5.24
C ILE A 32 23.19 6.71 3.82
N ALA A 33 24.29 6.14 3.32
CA ALA A 33 24.81 6.44 1.98
C ALA A 33 23.79 6.08 0.87
N GLY A 34 23.16 4.91 0.95
CA GLY A 34 22.13 4.47 0.01
C GLY A 34 20.73 5.04 0.27
N SER A 35 20.58 6.07 1.11
CA SER A 35 19.23 6.51 1.51
C SER A 35 18.42 7.15 0.37
N ASN A 36 19.06 7.66 -0.68
CA ASN A 36 18.41 8.38 -1.77
C ASN A 36 18.41 7.60 -3.10
N ASP A 37 19.10 6.47 -3.19
CA ASP A 37 19.18 5.65 -4.38
C ASP A 37 19.35 4.15 -4.06
N GLY A 38 19.17 3.31 -5.07
CA GLY A 38 19.33 1.86 -4.95
C GLY A 38 18.36 1.19 -3.95
N LYS A 39 18.78 0.04 -3.43
CA LYS A 39 17.91 -0.88 -2.67
C LYS A 39 17.42 -0.33 -1.34
N HIS A 40 18.21 0.49 -0.66
CA HIS A 40 17.81 1.08 0.63
C HIS A 40 16.73 2.14 0.40
N PHE A 41 16.83 2.94 -0.66
CA PHE A 41 15.78 3.85 -1.08
C PHE A 41 14.48 3.10 -1.49
N GLU A 42 14.59 2.08 -2.32
CA GLU A 42 13.44 1.26 -2.74
C GLU A 42 12.75 0.56 -1.56
N SER A 43 13.52 0.07 -0.59
CA SER A 43 13.01 -0.48 0.68
C SER A 43 12.16 0.54 1.44
N ARG A 44 12.60 1.81 1.47
CA ARG A 44 11.80 2.90 2.08
C ARG A 44 10.55 3.21 1.27
N LEU A 45 10.60 3.13 -0.06
CA LEU A 45 9.41 3.29 -0.91
C LEU A 45 8.37 2.20 -0.61
N ALA A 46 8.79 0.94 -0.47
CA ALA A 46 7.92 -0.16 -0.05
C ALA A 46 7.28 0.12 1.32
N HIS A 47 8.04 0.60 2.30
CA HIS A 47 7.52 0.96 3.62
C HIS A 47 6.46 2.07 3.55
N VAL A 48 6.75 3.19 2.88
CA VAL A 48 5.85 4.35 2.84
C VAL A 48 4.57 4.00 2.07
N HIS A 49 4.69 3.44 0.87
CA HIS A 49 3.54 3.06 0.06
C HIS A 49 2.75 1.91 0.72
N GLY A 50 3.46 0.98 1.37
CA GLY A 50 2.85 -0.11 2.13
C GLY A 50 1.93 0.39 3.24
N ASN A 51 2.41 1.33 4.06
CA ASN A 51 1.59 1.93 5.12
C ASN A 51 0.42 2.75 4.54
N LEU A 52 0.69 3.59 3.54
CA LEU A 52 -0.36 4.40 2.91
C LEU A 52 -1.46 3.51 2.32
N PHE A 53 -1.10 2.47 1.56
CA PHE A 53 -2.07 1.61 0.87
C PHE A 53 -2.82 0.72 1.86
N ALA A 54 -2.17 0.28 2.93
CA ALA A 54 -2.81 -0.44 4.00
C ALA A 54 -3.83 0.44 4.76
N LEU A 55 -3.47 1.69 5.04
CA LEU A 55 -4.38 2.69 5.61
C LEU A 55 -5.56 2.96 4.67
N LEU A 56 -5.32 3.12 3.36
CA LEU A 56 -6.39 3.25 2.37
C LEU A 56 -7.30 2.02 2.37
N ASN A 57 -6.77 0.79 2.47
CA ASN A 57 -7.57 -0.43 2.57
C ASN A 57 -8.42 -0.49 3.86
N LEU A 58 -7.91 0.05 4.96
CA LEU A 58 -8.67 0.21 6.19
C LEU A 58 -9.82 1.22 5.98
N LEU A 59 -9.52 2.41 5.47
CA LEU A 59 -10.49 3.49 5.24
C LEU A 59 -11.55 3.11 4.20
N VAL A 60 -11.16 2.54 3.06
CA VAL A 60 -12.08 2.04 2.03
C VAL A 60 -12.99 0.98 2.64
N GLY A 61 -12.45 0.03 3.38
CA GLY A 61 -13.25 -0.99 4.06
C GLY A 61 -14.24 -0.40 5.05
N TYR A 62 -13.84 0.62 5.80
CA TYR A 62 -14.69 1.33 6.74
C TYR A 62 -15.80 2.13 6.03
N LEU A 63 -15.47 2.85 4.94
CA LEU A 63 -16.45 3.63 4.18
C LEU A 63 -17.47 2.72 3.48
N LEU A 64 -17.04 1.60 2.91
CA LEU A 64 -17.94 0.61 2.31
C LEU A 64 -18.84 -0.07 3.35
N TRP A 65 -18.43 -0.10 4.61
CA TRP A 65 -19.25 -0.59 5.71
C TRP A 65 -20.29 0.44 6.17
N GLN A 66 -19.91 1.72 6.21
CA GLN A 66 -20.78 2.80 6.72
C GLN A 66 -21.77 3.33 5.69
N LEU A 67 -21.41 3.32 4.41
CA LEU A 67 -22.19 3.94 3.36
C LEU A 67 -23.09 2.91 2.65
N PRO A 68 -24.30 3.30 2.22
CA PRO A 68 -25.24 2.42 1.53
C PRO A 68 -24.85 2.21 0.05
N ILE A 69 -23.59 1.84 -0.20
CA ILE A 69 -23.08 1.52 -1.53
C ILE A 69 -23.64 0.16 -1.97
N ALA A 70 -24.14 0.06 -3.21
CA ALA A 70 -24.62 -1.19 -3.76
C ALA A 70 -23.58 -2.32 -3.63
N ALA A 71 -23.99 -3.48 -3.12
CA ALA A 71 -23.09 -4.58 -2.76
C ALA A 71 -22.12 -5.00 -3.87
N LYS A 72 -22.57 -4.98 -5.14
CA LYS A 72 -21.73 -5.27 -6.31
C LYS A 72 -20.62 -4.24 -6.53
N ALA A 73 -20.92 -2.96 -6.33
CA ALA A 73 -19.92 -1.89 -6.41
C ALA A 73 -18.95 -1.98 -5.23
N ALA A 74 -19.46 -2.17 -4.01
CA ALA A 74 -18.64 -2.33 -2.82
C ALA A 74 -17.64 -3.49 -2.95
N SER A 75 -18.08 -4.65 -3.44
CA SER A 75 -17.20 -5.81 -3.68
C SER A 75 -16.09 -5.49 -4.68
N ARG A 76 -16.40 -4.84 -5.82
CA ARG A 76 -15.41 -4.48 -6.83
C ARG A 76 -14.39 -3.46 -6.30
N ILE A 77 -14.86 -2.43 -5.61
CA ILE A 77 -13.99 -1.43 -4.97
C ILE A 77 -13.06 -2.11 -3.95
N SER A 78 -13.59 -2.99 -3.10
CA SER A 78 -12.76 -3.71 -2.12
C SER A 78 -11.70 -4.58 -2.79
N TRP A 79 -12.02 -5.27 -3.89
CA TRP A 79 -11.05 -6.07 -4.63
C TRP A 79 -9.96 -5.23 -5.28
N LEU A 80 -10.31 -4.09 -5.88
CA LEU A 80 -9.33 -3.15 -6.44
C LEU A 80 -8.42 -2.57 -5.36
N ALA A 81 -8.97 -2.20 -4.20
CA ALA A 81 -8.17 -1.71 -3.06
C ALA A 81 -7.18 -2.77 -2.58
N LEU A 82 -7.62 -4.03 -2.45
CA LEU A 82 -6.77 -5.15 -2.05
C LEU A 82 -5.69 -5.45 -3.10
N ALA A 83 -6.05 -5.47 -4.38
CA ALA A 83 -5.08 -5.59 -5.48
C ALA A 83 -4.07 -4.45 -5.48
N GLY A 84 -4.43 -3.27 -4.96
CA GLY A 84 -3.52 -2.17 -4.67
C GLY A 84 -2.29 -2.59 -3.87
N MET A 85 -2.44 -3.51 -2.91
CA MET A 85 -1.33 -4.01 -2.09
C MET A 85 -0.26 -4.77 -2.88
N LEU A 86 -0.53 -5.16 -4.14
CA LEU A 86 0.49 -5.73 -5.02
C LEU A 86 1.64 -4.75 -5.28
N MET A 87 1.43 -3.43 -5.17
CA MET A 87 2.50 -2.46 -5.39
C MET A 87 3.61 -2.55 -4.33
N PRO A 88 3.32 -2.32 -3.04
CA PRO A 88 4.36 -2.39 -2.02
C PRO A 88 4.93 -3.81 -1.86
N ILE A 89 4.15 -4.86 -2.13
CA ILE A 89 4.66 -6.24 -2.21
C ILE A 89 5.62 -6.39 -3.40
N GLY A 90 5.25 -5.83 -4.56
CA GLY A 90 6.06 -5.80 -5.78
C GLY A 90 7.42 -5.16 -5.56
N ILE A 91 7.44 -3.99 -4.90
CA ILE A 91 8.68 -3.28 -4.56
C ILE A 91 9.56 -4.18 -3.67
N LEU A 92 9.00 -4.82 -2.64
CA LEU A 92 9.77 -5.74 -1.79
C LEU A 92 10.33 -6.92 -2.60
N THR A 93 9.54 -7.51 -3.51
CA THR A 93 10.01 -8.64 -4.34
C THR A 93 11.06 -8.24 -5.35
N GLU A 94 10.99 -7.02 -5.89
CA GLU A 94 12.00 -6.46 -6.79
C GLU A 94 13.32 -6.26 -6.05
N VAL A 95 13.29 -5.63 -4.86
CA VAL A 95 14.47 -5.39 -4.02
C VAL A 95 15.15 -6.70 -3.60
N LEU A 96 14.35 -7.69 -3.18
CA LEU A 96 14.83 -8.96 -2.62
C LEU A 96 15.25 -9.98 -3.69
N PHE A 97 14.52 -10.06 -4.80
CA PHE A 97 14.65 -11.15 -5.77
C PHE A 97 14.88 -10.67 -7.22
N GLY A 98 14.92 -9.36 -7.48
CA GLY A 98 15.15 -8.80 -8.82
C GLY A 98 14.00 -9.08 -9.80
N VAL A 99 12.79 -9.32 -9.30
CA VAL A 99 11.60 -9.58 -10.12
C VAL A 99 11.20 -8.30 -10.87
N PRO A 100 10.77 -8.38 -12.14
CA PRO A 100 10.29 -7.21 -12.88
C PRO A 100 9.16 -6.45 -12.16
N PRO A 101 9.06 -5.12 -12.33
CA PRO A 101 8.14 -4.24 -11.59
C PRO A 101 6.66 -4.35 -12.04
N LEU A 102 6.25 -5.49 -12.60
CA LEU A 102 4.87 -5.71 -13.07
C LEU A 102 3.86 -5.60 -11.92
N LEU A 103 4.17 -6.17 -10.76
CA LEU A 103 3.32 -6.08 -9.56
C LEU A 103 3.19 -4.64 -9.06
N VAL A 104 4.27 -3.84 -9.19
CA VAL A 104 4.29 -2.42 -8.85
C VAL A 104 3.26 -1.66 -9.68
N ILE A 105 3.31 -1.84 -11.00
CA ILE A 105 2.42 -1.17 -11.95
C ILE A 105 0.97 -1.61 -11.75
N VAL A 106 0.73 -2.93 -11.68
CA VAL A 106 -0.63 -3.47 -11.51
C VAL A 106 -1.25 -3.02 -10.20
N GLY A 107 -0.50 -3.03 -9.10
CA GLY A 107 -0.97 -2.54 -7.80
C GLY A 107 -1.25 -1.04 -7.84
N GLY A 108 -0.35 -0.24 -8.40
CA GLY A 108 -0.53 1.22 -8.51
C GLY A 108 -1.80 1.59 -9.29
N ILE A 109 -2.03 0.95 -10.44
CA ILE A 109 -3.25 1.18 -11.23
C ILE A 109 -4.49 0.73 -10.45
N SER A 110 -4.43 -0.40 -9.74
CA SER A 110 -5.56 -0.96 -8.99
C SER A 110 -6.03 -0.03 -7.88
N ILE A 111 -5.11 0.53 -7.08
CA ILE A 111 -5.52 1.45 -5.99
C ILE A 111 -6.09 2.75 -6.55
N VAL A 112 -5.54 3.28 -7.64
CA VAL A 112 -6.06 4.48 -8.30
C VAL A 112 -7.48 4.22 -8.83
N ALA A 113 -7.68 3.10 -9.53
CA ALA A 113 -8.99 2.70 -10.01
C ALA A 113 -10.00 2.50 -8.85
N SER A 114 -9.56 1.92 -7.73
CA SER A 114 -10.38 1.78 -6.52
C SER A 114 -10.85 3.13 -5.99
N MET A 115 -9.94 4.09 -5.87
CA MET A 115 -10.26 5.41 -5.30
C MET A 115 -11.20 6.20 -6.22
N ILE A 116 -10.95 6.17 -7.54
CA ILE A 116 -11.83 6.80 -8.54
C ILE A 116 -13.23 6.16 -8.48
N TYR A 117 -13.31 4.83 -8.45
CA TYR A 117 -14.60 4.14 -8.43
C TYR A 117 -15.36 4.40 -7.12
N LEU A 118 -14.68 4.39 -5.97
CA LEU A 118 -15.29 4.78 -4.69
C LEU A 118 -15.84 6.20 -4.76
N GLY A 119 -15.10 7.15 -5.33
CA GLY A 119 -15.55 8.53 -5.52
C GLY A 119 -16.86 8.62 -6.33
N PHE A 120 -16.93 7.94 -7.47
CA PHE A 120 -18.17 7.88 -8.27
C PHE A 120 -19.32 7.18 -7.53
N ALA A 121 -19.03 6.11 -6.81
CA ALA A 121 -20.04 5.39 -6.06
C ALA A 121 -20.63 6.23 -4.92
N ILE A 122 -19.81 7.08 -4.28
CA ILE A 122 -20.27 8.07 -3.30
C ILE A 122 -21.10 9.17 -3.96
N MET A 123 -20.65 9.77 -5.06
CA MET A 123 -21.45 10.81 -5.75
C MET A 123 -22.81 10.30 -6.22
N ASN A 124 -22.89 9.05 -6.67
CA ASN A 124 -24.15 8.46 -7.09
C ASN A 124 -25.11 8.19 -5.93
N MET A 125 -24.64 8.08 -4.68
CA MET A 125 -25.54 7.95 -3.53
C MET A 125 -26.17 9.28 -3.14
N THR A 126 -25.45 10.40 -3.31
CA THR A 126 -25.93 11.74 -2.92
C THR A 126 -26.94 12.32 -3.89
N ASN A 127 -26.97 11.81 -5.11
CA ASN A 127 -27.88 12.27 -6.17
C ASN A 127 -29.20 11.48 -6.21
N ASN A 128 -29.40 10.52 -5.31
CA ASN A 128 -30.64 9.74 -5.15
C ASN A 128 -31.34 10.12 -3.84
#